data_AF-A0A1A6FVG8-F1
#
_entry.id   AF-A0A1A6FVG8-F1
#
_cell.length_a   1.000
_cell.length_b   1.000
_cell.length_c   1.000
_cell.angle_alpha   90.00
_cell.angle_beta   90.00
_cell.angle_gamma   90.00
#
_symmetry.space_group_name_H-M   'P 1'
#
loop_
_entity.id
_entity.type
_entity.pdbx_description
1 polymer ?
#
loop_
_entity_poly.entity_id
_entity_poly.type
_entity_poly.pdbx_seq_one_letter_code
_entity_poly.pdbx_strand_id
1 'polypeptide(L)'
;MNSKCQRVELNDGHFIPVLGFGTAIPAEVPTSKIKEIIKIAIDAGFRHFDSSSVYKTEDYVGEVIRSKIADGTVWCNCFRPELVRSSLEQSLKKVQLDYVDLYLMSYPVALKALEKCKDAGLTKSIGVSNFNRRQLEMILNKPGLKHKPVCNQLQRGIVVLSTSLNEKRIKENTQ
;
A
#
# COMPACT_ATOMS: atom_id res chain seq x y z
N MET A 1 -21.95 15.22 8.69
CA MET A 1 -22.45 13.82 8.66
C MET A 1 -21.25 12.94 8.43
N ASN A 2 -20.86 12.12 9.42
CA ASN A 2 -19.69 11.24 9.30
C ASN A 2 -20.13 10.01 8.48
N SER A 3 -20.12 10.13 7.14
CA SER A 3 -20.31 8.97 6.28
C SER A 3 -19.22 7.97 6.65
N LYS A 4 -19.62 6.78 7.10
CA LYS A 4 -18.66 5.71 7.40
C LYS A 4 -17.78 5.54 6.16
N CYS A 5 -16.49 5.78 6.31
CA CYS A 5 -15.51 5.54 5.25
C CYS A 5 -15.71 4.11 4.75
N GLN A 6 -16.14 3.96 3.49
CA GLN A 6 -16.38 2.64 2.91
C GLN A 6 -15.06 1.87 2.83
N ARG A 7 -15.10 0.59 3.24
CA ARG A 7 -13.93 -0.28 3.28
C ARG A 7 -14.24 -1.61 2.62
N VAL A 8 -13.20 -2.24 2.08
CA VAL A 8 -13.26 -3.59 1.50
C VAL A 8 -12.39 -4.50 2.35
N GLU A 9 -12.91 -5.69 2.64
CA GLU A 9 -12.17 -6.73 3.34
C GLU A 9 -11.10 -7.34 2.41
N LEU A 10 -9.88 -7.44 2.94
CA LEU A 10 -8.74 -8.06 2.30
C LEU A 10 -8.71 -9.57 2.61
N ASN A 11 -8.02 -10.34 1.77
CA ASN A 11 -7.93 -11.80 1.96
C ASN A 11 -7.13 -12.26 3.19
N ASP A 12 -6.57 -11.32 3.96
CA ASP A 12 -5.87 -11.56 5.22
C ASP A 12 -6.63 -11.01 6.45
N GLY A 13 -7.91 -10.65 6.30
CA GLY A 13 -8.80 -10.21 7.37
C GLY A 13 -8.70 -8.71 7.71
N HIS A 14 -7.79 -7.98 7.08
CA HIS A 14 -7.70 -6.53 7.22
C HIS A 14 -8.69 -5.79 6.32
N PHE A 15 -8.86 -4.48 6.53
CA PHE A 15 -9.79 -3.66 5.76
C PHE A 15 -9.10 -2.46 5.14
N ILE A 16 -9.24 -2.30 3.82
CA ILE A 16 -8.70 -1.15 3.08
C ILE A 16 -9.81 -0.14 2.76
N PRO A 17 -9.61 1.18 2.97
CA PRO A 17 -10.54 2.19 2.47
C PRO A 17 -10.63 2.18 0.94
N VAL A 18 -11.86 2.26 0.40
CA VAL A 18 -12.14 2.13 -1.04
C VAL A 18 -11.52 3.24 -1.90
N LEU A 19 -11.31 4.42 -1.30
CA LEU A 19 -10.76 5.58 -1.97
C LEU A 19 -9.42 5.95 -1.34
N GLY A 20 -8.36 5.84 -2.13
CA GLY A 20 -7.00 6.24 -1.77
C GLY A 20 -6.65 7.64 -2.30
N PHE A 21 -5.76 8.32 -1.57
CA PHE A 21 -5.14 9.57 -1.97
C PHE A 21 -3.68 9.31 -2.33
N GLY A 22 -3.34 9.48 -3.62
CA GLY A 22 -1.96 9.34 -4.09
C GLY A 22 -1.12 10.55 -3.70
N THR A 23 0.10 10.31 -3.21
CA THR A 23 1.04 11.36 -2.77
C THR A 23 2.17 11.62 -3.77
N ALA A 24 2.01 11.13 -5.00
CA ALA A 24 2.84 11.51 -6.13
C ALA A 24 2.51 12.95 -6.53
N ILE A 25 3.41 13.87 -6.20
CA ILE A 25 3.21 15.30 -6.42
C ILE A 25 4.13 15.77 -7.57
N PRO A 26 3.60 16.53 -8.55
CA PRO A 26 4.41 17.07 -9.64
C PRO A 26 5.56 17.95 -9.11
N ALA A 27 6.68 17.97 -9.84
CA ALA A 27 7.89 18.67 -9.41
C ALA A 27 7.71 20.20 -9.31
N GLU A 28 6.69 20.73 -9.97
CA GLU A 28 6.33 22.16 -10.01
C GLU A 28 5.66 22.62 -8.72
N VAL A 29 5.12 21.69 -7.91
CA VAL A 29 4.45 22.03 -6.66
C VAL A 29 5.51 22.27 -5.57
N PRO A 30 5.52 23.44 -4.91
CA PRO A 30 6.45 23.70 -3.82
C PRO A 30 6.31 22.68 -2.70
N THR A 31 7.43 22.19 -2.17
CA THR A 31 7.45 21.23 -1.06
C THR A 31 6.73 21.74 0.18
N SER A 32 6.68 23.06 0.39
CA SER A 32 5.93 23.72 1.46
C SER A 32 4.43 23.44 1.43
N LYS A 33 3.84 23.17 0.25
CA LYS A 33 2.40 22.89 0.09
C LYS A 33 2.03 21.42 0.30
N ILE A 34 3.00 20.51 0.27
CA ILE A 34 2.74 19.06 0.38
C ILE A 34 1.97 18.75 1.67
N LYS A 35 2.44 19.29 2.81
CA LYS A 35 1.80 19.08 4.11
C LYS A 35 0.36 19.62 4.15
N GLU A 36 0.13 20.77 3.54
CA GLU A 36 -1.19 21.39 3.46
C GLU A 36 -2.15 20.53 2.64
N ILE A 37 -1.71 20.05 1.47
CA ILE A 37 -2.50 19.16 0.60
C ILE A 37 -2.92 17.89 1.37
N ILE A 38 -2.01 17.28 2.12
CA ILE A 38 -2.29 16.07 2.89
C ILE A 38 -3.27 16.36 4.03
N LYS A 39 -3.13 17.48 4.74
CA LYS A 39 -4.09 17.91 5.77
C LYS A 39 -5.48 18.10 5.18
N ILE A 40 -5.58 18.81 4.06
CA ILE A 40 -6.85 19.02 3.35
C ILE A 40 -7.47 17.66 2.95
N ALA A 41 -6.68 16.70 2.46
CA ALA A 41 -7.18 15.38 2.14
C ALA A 41 -7.75 14.66 3.38
N ILE A 42 -7.05 14.73 4.53
CA ILE A 42 -7.53 14.14 5.80
C ILE A 42 -8.85 14.80 6.22
N ASP A 43 -8.93 16.14 6.17
CA ASP A 43 -10.11 16.90 6.56
C ASP A 43 -11.29 16.65 5.62
N ALA A 44 -11.02 16.44 4.33
CA ALA A 44 -12.00 16.02 3.32
C ALA A 44 -12.49 14.57 3.50
N GLY A 45 -11.90 13.81 4.43
CA GLY A 45 -12.34 12.46 4.77
C GLY A 45 -11.53 11.33 4.12
N PHE A 46 -10.40 11.61 3.46
CA PHE A 46 -9.50 10.57 2.98
C PHE A 46 -8.84 9.85 4.14
N ARG A 47 -8.84 8.52 4.07
CA ARG A 47 -8.31 7.63 5.12
C ARG A 47 -7.31 6.64 4.57
N HIS A 48 -7.02 6.64 3.27
CA HIS A 48 -6.05 5.78 2.63
C HIS A 48 -5.08 6.66 1.85
N PHE A 49 -3.79 6.57 2.18
CA PHE A 49 -2.73 7.36 1.55
C PHE A 49 -1.73 6.42 0.89
N ASP A 50 -1.56 6.59 -0.42
CA ASP A 50 -0.60 5.87 -1.24
C ASP A 50 0.68 6.68 -1.37
N SER A 51 1.79 6.08 -0.95
CA SER A 51 3.11 6.69 -0.99
C SER A 51 4.13 5.73 -1.59
N SER A 52 5.25 6.30 -2.00
CA SER A 52 6.38 5.59 -2.59
C SER A 52 7.63 6.39 -2.31
N SER A 53 8.73 5.71 -2.07
CA SER A 53 10.00 6.40 -1.91
C SER A 53 10.48 7.12 -3.15
N VAL A 54 10.03 6.67 -4.32
CA VAL A 54 10.35 7.30 -5.60
C VAL A 54 9.75 8.70 -5.66
N TYR A 55 8.65 8.95 -4.95
CA TYR A 55 7.99 10.25 -4.92
C TYR A 55 8.80 11.29 -4.14
N LYS A 56 9.74 10.86 -3.28
CA LYS A 56 10.53 11.74 -2.40
C LYS A 56 9.67 12.65 -1.50
N THR A 57 8.41 12.26 -1.25
CA THR A 57 7.45 12.98 -0.41
C THR A 57 7.27 12.34 0.97
N GLU A 58 7.89 11.18 1.22
CA GLU A 58 7.70 10.36 2.44
C GLU A 58 7.88 11.15 3.74
N ASP A 59 8.88 12.04 3.82
CA ASP A 59 9.16 12.81 5.03
C ASP A 59 7.99 13.75 5.39
N TYR A 60 7.44 14.44 4.38
CA TYR A 60 6.29 15.34 4.55
C TYR A 60 5.00 14.57 4.84
N VAL A 61 4.83 13.43 4.18
CA VAL A 61 3.69 12.54 4.37
C VAL A 61 3.69 12.01 5.79
N GLY A 62 4.80 11.41 6.23
CA GLY A 62 4.96 10.87 7.57
C GLY A 62 4.69 11.88 8.67
N GLU A 63 5.19 13.11 8.55
CA GLU A 63 4.96 14.16 9.56
C GLU A 63 3.48 14.46 9.78
N VAL A 64 2.67 14.47 8.71
CA VAL A 64 1.24 14.77 8.81
C VAL A 64 0.43 13.55 9.24
N ILE A 65 0.73 12.37 8.70
CA ILE A 65 -0.10 11.17 8.92
C ILE A 65 0.26 10.42 10.20
N ARG A 66 1.42 10.65 10.82
CA ARG A 66 1.89 9.86 11.97
C ARG A 66 0.89 9.79 13.12
N SER A 67 0.41 10.94 13.58
CA SER A 67 -0.58 10.97 14.67
C SER A 67 -1.91 10.33 14.25
N LYS A 68 -2.25 10.42 12.96
CA LYS A 68 -3.48 9.85 12.37
C LYS A 68 -3.40 8.36 12.09
N ILE A 69 -2.21 7.77 11.95
CA ILE A 69 -2.05 6.31 11.88
C ILE A 69 -2.13 5.73 13.29
N ALA A 70 -1.50 6.39 14.27
CA ALA A 70 -1.49 5.93 15.66
C ALA A 70 -2.90 5.85 16.27
N ASP A 71 -3.80 6.78 15.91
CA ASP A 71 -5.21 6.78 16.35
C ASP A 71 -6.15 5.95 15.44
N GLY A 72 -5.61 5.34 14.37
CA GLY A 72 -6.35 4.50 13.43
C GLY A 72 -7.21 5.27 12.41
N THR A 73 -7.07 6.59 12.33
CA THR A 73 -7.74 7.43 11.32
C THR A 73 -7.22 7.11 9.92
N VAL A 74 -5.91 6.98 9.73
CA VAL A 74 -5.28 6.83 8.41
C VAL A 74 -4.72 5.42 8.22
N TRP A 75 -4.89 4.91 7.00
CA TRP A 75 -4.30 3.72 6.42
C TRP A 75 -3.23 4.17 5.41
N CYS A 76 -1.99 3.69 5.54
CA CYS A 76 -0.91 4.07 4.63
C CYS A 76 -0.30 2.85 3.93
N ASN A 77 -0.09 2.96 2.62
CA ASN A 77 0.71 2.00 1.88
C ASN A 77 1.99 2.63 1.31
N CYS A 78 3.06 1.83 1.23
CA CYS A 78 4.34 2.26 0.67
C CYS A 78 4.82 1.27 -0.41
N PHE A 79 5.53 1.80 -1.40
CA PHE A 79 6.09 1.05 -2.51
C PHE A 79 7.62 1.22 -2.61
N ARG A 80 8.38 0.10 -2.64
CA ARG A 80 9.83 0.10 -2.95
C ARG A 80 10.32 -1.19 -3.64
N PRO A 81 11.11 -1.09 -4.73
CA PRO A 81 11.56 -2.24 -5.51
C PRO A 81 12.88 -2.93 -5.06
N GLU A 82 13.73 -2.29 -4.25
CA GLU A 82 15.09 -2.79 -3.95
C GLU A 82 15.28 -3.12 -2.46
N LEU A 83 15.96 -4.22 -2.11
CA LEU A 83 16.26 -4.64 -0.72
C LEU A 83 15.07 -4.48 0.25
N VAL A 84 13.97 -5.16 -0.08
CA VAL A 84 12.62 -5.13 0.55
C VAL A 84 12.59 -4.69 2.02
N ARG A 85 13.32 -5.39 2.90
CA ARG A 85 13.31 -5.14 4.34
C ARG A 85 14.03 -3.84 4.70
N SER A 86 15.28 -3.67 4.27
CA SER A 86 16.06 -2.46 4.57
C SER A 86 15.39 -1.22 3.99
N SER A 87 14.78 -1.35 2.83
CA SER A 87 13.97 -0.30 2.19
C SER A 87 12.74 0.06 3.01
N LEU A 88 12.00 -0.94 3.52
CA LEU A 88 10.87 -0.70 4.41
C LEU A 88 11.31 -0.04 5.71
N GLU A 89 12.38 -0.54 6.35
CA GLU A 89 12.95 0.04 7.57
C GLU A 89 13.40 1.50 7.35
N GLN A 90 14.00 1.81 6.19
CA GLN A 90 14.35 3.19 5.83
C GLN A 90 13.11 4.07 5.68
N SER A 91 12.09 3.60 4.96
CA SER A 91 10.83 4.33 4.80
C SER A 91 10.18 4.57 6.16
N LEU A 92 10.04 3.53 7.00
CA LEU A 92 9.52 3.62 8.37
C LEU A 92 10.28 4.64 9.22
N LYS A 93 11.62 4.65 9.15
CA LYS A 93 12.45 5.64 9.85
C LYS A 93 12.20 7.07 9.37
N LYS A 94 12.04 7.27 8.06
CA LYS A 94 11.73 8.59 7.47
C LYS A 94 10.40 9.13 7.93
N VAL A 95 9.35 8.30 7.83
CA VAL A 95 8.01 8.70 8.25
C VAL A 95 7.84 8.68 9.78
N GLN A 96 8.79 8.06 10.48
CA GLN A 96 8.80 7.74 11.92
C GLN A 96 7.51 7.02 12.32
N LEU A 97 7.25 5.91 11.63
CA LEU A 97 6.19 4.94 11.93
C LEU A 97 6.82 3.62 12.35
N ASP A 98 6.12 2.88 13.21
CA ASP A 98 6.54 1.52 13.60
C ASP A 98 6.14 0.47 12.55
N TYR A 99 5.08 0.75 11.78
CA TYR A 99 4.56 -0.13 10.74
C TYR A 99 3.87 0.67 9.62
N VAL A 100 3.63 0.02 8.48
CA VAL A 100 2.68 0.47 7.44
C VAL A 100 1.53 -0.51 7.31
N ASP A 101 0.36 -0.07 6.85
CA ASP A 101 -0.78 -0.97 6.75
C ASP A 101 -0.68 -1.91 5.54
N LEU A 102 -0.08 -1.45 4.44
CA LEU A 102 0.10 -2.25 3.24
C LEU A 102 1.46 -1.96 2.57
N TYR A 103 2.22 -3.02 2.27
CA TYR A 103 3.48 -2.88 1.54
C TYR A 103 3.42 -3.60 0.20
N LEU A 104 3.71 -2.86 -0.87
CA LEU A 104 3.56 -3.34 -2.25
C LEU A 104 4.92 -3.61 -2.89
N MET A 105 5.03 -4.74 -3.61
CA MET A 105 6.18 -5.06 -4.44
C MET A 105 5.86 -4.97 -5.94
N SER A 106 6.83 -4.54 -6.75
CA SER A 106 6.71 -4.51 -8.23
C SER A 106 7.52 -5.60 -8.92
N TYR A 107 8.29 -6.38 -8.17
CA TYR A 107 9.13 -7.44 -8.72
C TYR A 107 8.86 -8.78 -8.03
N PRO A 108 8.59 -9.87 -8.79
CA PRO A 108 8.20 -11.17 -8.22
C PRO A 108 9.24 -11.81 -7.29
N VAL A 109 10.52 -11.45 -7.46
CA VAL A 109 11.65 -12.05 -6.75
C VAL A 109 11.65 -11.70 -5.25
N ALA A 110 10.93 -10.64 -4.86
CA ALA A 110 10.92 -10.07 -3.51
C ALA A 110 9.96 -10.75 -2.51
N LEU A 111 9.10 -11.67 -2.95
CA LEU A 111 7.96 -12.13 -2.14
C LEU A 111 8.35 -12.69 -0.76
N LYS A 112 9.37 -13.55 -0.71
CA LYS A 112 9.81 -14.19 0.55
C LYS A 112 10.32 -13.17 1.58
N ALA A 113 10.91 -12.07 1.12
CA ALA A 113 11.32 -10.98 2.00
C ALA A 113 10.11 -10.16 2.48
N LEU A 114 9.09 -10.00 1.64
CA LEU A 114 7.84 -9.35 1.97
C LEU A 114 7.07 -10.12 3.07
N GLU A 115 6.99 -11.44 2.93
CA GLU A 115 6.42 -12.33 3.96
C GLU A 115 7.12 -12.17 5.31
N LYS A 116 8.46 -12.08 5.32
CA LYS A 116 9.24 -11.83 6.54
C LYS A 116 8.96 -10.45 7.14
N CYS A 117 8.70 -9.42 6.32
CA CYS A 117 8.35 -8.09 6.83
C CYS A 117 6.98 -8.10 7.51
N LYS A 118 6.02 -8.85 6.95
CA LYS A 118 4.71 -9.07 7.58
C LYS A 118 4.85 -9.86 8.89
N ASP A 119 5.62 -10.95 8.87
CA ASP A 119 5.90 -11.76 10.08
C ASP A 119 6.60 -10.95 11.19
N ALA A 120 7.44 -9.98 10.82
CA ALA A 120 8.12 -9.09 11.76
C ALA A 120 7.24 -7.92 12.24
N GLY A 121 5.99 -7.79 11.77
CA GLY A 121 5.10 -6.70 12.15
C GLY A 121 5.41 -5.35 11.50
N LEU A 122 6.34 -5.29 10.55
CA LEU A 122 6.70 -4.04 9.84
C LEU A 122 5.59 -3.61 8.85
N THR A 123 4.73 -4.55 8.47
CA THR A 123 3.54 -4.29 7.65
C THR A 123 2.38 -5.20 8.04
N LYS A 124 1.13 -4.68 8.04
CA LYS A 124 -0.07 -5.50 8.34
C LYS A 124 -0.42 -6.42 7.18
N SER A 125 -0.45 -5.86 5.98
CA SER A 125 -0.77 -6.56 4.73
C SER A 125 0.35 -6.44 3.70
N ILE A 126 0.39 -7.38 2.75
CA ILE A 126 1.34 -7.35 1.64
C ILE A 126 0.60 -7.50 0.31
N GLY A 127 1.06 -6.78 -0.70
CA GLY A 127 0.44 -6.80 -2.03
C GLY A 127 1.46 -6.68 -3.15
N VAL A 128 0.95 -6.62 -4.38
CA VAL A 128 1.76 -6.43 -5.58
C VAL A 128 1.33 -5.19 -6.36
N SER A 129 2.19 -4.70 -7.24
CA SER A 129 1.91 -3.56 -8.10
C SER A 129 2.37 -3.87 -9.52
N ASN A 130 1.50 -3.61 -10.50
CA ASN A 130 1.71 -3.85 -11.93
C ASN A 130 1.98 -5.31 -12.31
N PHE A 131 1.40 -6.27 -11.58
CA PHE A 131 1.53 -7.69 -11.93
C PHE A 131 0.52 -8.09 -13.00
N ASN A 132 0.98 -8.77 -14.04
CA ASN A 132 0.08 -9.42 -15.00
C ASN A 132 -0.42 -10.78 -14.47
N ARG A 133 -1.39 -11.37 -15.18
CA ARG A 133 -1.99 -12.68 -14.83
C ARG A 133 -0.94 -13.76 -14.56
N ARG A 134 0.03 -13.92 -15.46
CA ARG A 134 1.04 -14.98 -15.34
C ARG A 134 1.89 -14.79 -14.08
N GLN A 135 2.28 -13.55 -13.78
CA GLN A 135 3.05 -13.25 -12.57
C GLN A 135 2.23 -13.50 -11.29
N LEU A 136 0.94 -13.17 -11.28
CA LEU A 136 0.04 -13.49 -10.16
C LEU A 136 -0.10 -15.00 -9.97
N GLU A 137 -0.33 -15.76 -11.05
CA GLU A 137 -0.42 -17.23 -11.01
C GLU A 137 0.89 -17.86 -10.51
N MET A 138 2.04 -17.36 -10.97
CA MET A 138 3.35 -17.82 -10.50
C MET A 138 3.52 -17.63 -8.99
N ILE A 139 3.07 -16.51 -8.44
CA ILE A 139 3.12 -16.27 -6.99
C ILE A 139 2.17 -17.21 -6.25
N LEU A 140 0.93 -17.31 -6.71
CA LEU A 140 -0.11 -18.04 -5.98
C LEU A 140 0.08 -19.55 -6.02
N ASN A 141 0.76 -20.06 -7.05
CA ASN A 141 1.13 -21.46 -7.17
C ASN A 141 2.53 -21.76 -6.61
N LYS A 142 3.21 -20.79 -5.99
CA LYS A 142 4.54 -20.98 -5.43
C LYS A 142 4.48 -22.00 -4.26
N PRO A 143 5.27 -23.08 -4.30
CA PRO A 143 5.35 -24.01 -3.18
C PRO A 143 5.84 -23.30 -1.91
N GLY A 144 5.15 -23.54 -0.79
CA GLY A 144 5.48 -22.93 0.50
C GLY A 144 5.12 -21.45 0.63
N LEU A 145 4.21 -20.92 -0.19
CA LEU A 145 3.62 -19.60 0.00
C LEU A 145 2.92 -19.52 1.36
N LYS A 146 3.34 -18.58 2.20
CA LYS A 146 2.78 -18.36 3.54
C LYS A 146 1.69 -17.28 3.52
N HIS A 147 1.96 -16.16 2.85
CA HIS A 147 1.03 -15.02 2.77
C HIS A 147 0.69 -14.69 1.33
N LYS A 148 -0.59 -14.82 0.96
CA LYS A 148 -1.07 -14.41 -0.36
C LYS A 148 -1.07 -12.88 -0.48
N PRO A 149 -0.74 -12.31 -1.65
CA PRO A 149 -0.91 -10.88 -1.89
C PRO A 149 -2.39 -10.49 -1.73
N VAL A 150 -2.66 -9.41 -1.00
CA VAL A 150 -4.03 -8.94 -0.74
C VAL A 150 -4.61 -8.15 -1.90
N CYS A 151 -3.75 -7.52 -2.70
CA CYS A 151 -4.15 -6.69 -3.83
C CYS A 151 -3.09 -6.65 -4.94
N ASN A 152 -3.52 -6.16 -6.11
CA ASN A 152 -2.66 -5.74 -7.20
C ASN A 152 -2.98 -4.27 -7.56
N GLN A 153 -2.05 -3.36 -7.31
CA GLN A 153 -2.18 -1.96 -7.71
C GLN A 153 -1.80 -1.81 -9.17
N LEU A 154 -2.76 -1.38 -10.00
CA LEU A 154 -2.60 -1.11 -11.42
C LEU A 154 -2.70 0.39 -11.67
N GLN A 155 -2.38 0.85 -12.87
CA GLN A 155 -2.50 2.26 -13.26
C GLN A 155 -3.90 2.85 -12.98
N ARG A 156 -4.95 2.02 -13.06
CA ARG A 156 -6.35 2.45 -12.91
C ARG A 156 -6.89 2.30 -11.48
N GLY A 157 -6.09 1.81 -10.54
CA GLY A 157 -6.48 1.65 -9.14
C GLY A 157 -6.03 0.33 -8.51
N ILE A 158 -6.51 0.08 -7.29
CA ILE A 158 -6.19 -1.12 -6.52
C ILE A 158 -7.26 -2.17 -6.72
N VAL A 159 -6.83 -3.37 -7.12
CA VAL A 159 -7.72 -4.53 -7.18
C VAL A 159 -7.45 -5.44 -6.00
N VAL A 160 -8.46 -5.64 -5.16
CA VAL A 160 -8.41 -6.62 -4.06
C VAL A 160 -8.48 -8.03 -4.61
N LEU A 161 -7.52 -8.87 -4.23
CA LEU A 161 -7.41 -10.25 -4.66
C LEU A 161 -8.14 -11.16 -3.68
N SER A 162 -8.99 -12.06 -4.19
CA SER A 162 -9.61 -13.11 -3.37
C SER A 162 -8.61 -14.22 -3.03
N THR A 163 -8.94 -15.03 -2.04
CA THR A 163 -8.15 -16.22 -1.63
C THR A 163 -7.94 -17.23 -2.76
N SER A 164 -8.86 -17.29 -3.72
CA SER A 164 -8.71 -17.97 -5.02
C SER A 164 -8.71 -16.95 -6.15
N LEU A 165 -7.88 -17.15 -7.19
CA LEU A 165 -8.02 -16.40 -8.44
C LEU A 165 -9.25 -16.93 -9.18
N ASN A 166 -10.42 -16.33 -8.98
CA ASN A 166 -11.54 -16.61 -9.86
C ASN A 166 -11.26 -15.96 -11.23
N GLU A 167 -11.34 -16.75 -12.31
CA GLU A 167 -11.07 -16.34 -13.70
C GLU A 167 -11.82 -15.05 -14.11
N LYS A 168 -13.02 -14.83 -13.55
CA LYS A 168 -13.82 -13.63 -13.78
C LYS A 168 -13.11 -12.34 -13.34
N ARG A 169 -12.49 -12.31 -12.15
CA ARG A 169 -11.81 -11.12 -11.62
C ARG A 169 -10.45 -10.88 -12.30
N ILE A 170 -9.82 -11.94 -12.83
CA ILE A 170 -8.59 -11.79 -13.62
C ILE A 170 -8.86 -11.03 -14.92
N LYS A 171 -10.00 -11.29 -15.59
CA LYS A 171 -10.40 -10.55 -16.80
C LYS A 171 -10.62 -9.06 -16.52
N GLU A 172 -11.19 -8.72 -15.37
CA GLU A 172 -11.35 -7.33 -14.91
C GLU A 172 -9.98 -6.65 -14.60
N ASN A 173 -8.96 -7.43 -14.21
CA ASN A 173 -7.62 -6.93 -13.87
C ASN A 173 -6.67 -6.72 -15.05
N THR A 174 -7.08 -7.09 -16.27
CA THR A 174 -6.18 -7.16 -17.43
C THR A 174 -6.69 -6.41 -18.67
N GLN A 175 -7.81 -5.67 -18.56
CA GLN A 175 -8.34 -4.79 -19.62
C GLN A 175 -8.20 -3.30 -19.30
#